data_AF-N9RXJ2-F1
#
_entry.id   AF-N9RXJ2-F1
#
_cell.length_a   1.000
_cell.length_b   1.000
_cell.length_c   1.000
_cell.angle_alpha   90.00
_cell.angle_beta   90.00
_cell.angle_gamma   90.00
#
_symmetry.space_group_name_H-M   'P 1'
#
loop_
_entity.id
_entity.type
_entity.pdbx_description
1 polymer ?
#
loop_
_entity_poly.entity_id
_entity_poly.type
_entity_poly.pdbx_seq_one_letter_code
_entity_poly.pdbx_strand_id
1 'polypeptide(L)'
;MNKTTLKRTAICSALLSAIVMVAGCNDDDNSSSNNSGQQQTTTEKLTGTAATGAALAGANVEVVNKNGTTKSVVAGADGKFSIDVEKGAPYLLKATKGTGESQVTLYSYASAAGNVNVTQLTTQAILAANKADEKRDYNSLAEIYTNWAKLTKDSTSDEINAAIDKAAKEVVANLKTVFDANIDTSKGYPNIRPLAKVKTASI
;
A
#
# COMPACT_ATOMS: atom_id res chain seq x y z
N MET A 1 7.40 -13.58 -38.39
CA MET A 1 6.03 -14.13 -38.56
C MET A 1 5.99 -15.40 -37.71
N ASN A 2 5.05 -15.58 -36.79
CA ASN A 2 3.73 -16.15 -37.07
C ASN A 2 2.72 -15.69 -36.01
N LYS A 3 1.65 -15.05 -36.47
CA LYS A 3 0.52 -14.58 -35.64
C LYS A 3 -0.44 -15.75 -35.45
N THR A 4 -0.70 -16.15 -34.21
CA THR A 4 -1.79 -17.08 -33.89
C THR A 4 -2.96 -16.30 -33.29
N THR A 5 -3.93 -16.02 -34.15
CA THR A 5 -5.21 -15.39 -33.86
C THR A 5 -6.12 -16.39 -33.15
N LEU A 6 -6.50 -16.13 -31.90
CA LEU A 6 -7.45 -16.97 -31.15
C LEU A 6 -8.89 -16.53 -31.49
N LYS A 7 -9.64 -17.42 -32.15
CA LYS A 7 -11.04 -17.22 -32.54
C LYS A 7 -11.95 -17.29 -31.31
N ARG A 8 -12.78 -16.26 -31.11
CA ARG A 8 -13.93 -16.27 -30.20
C ARG A 8 -15.04 -17.12 -30.81
N THR A 9 -15.39 -18.23 -30.17
CA THR A 9 -16.58 -19.02 -30.53
C THR A 9 -17.58 -18.90 -29.39
N ALA A 10 -18.73 -18.31 -29.71
CA ALA A 10 -19.91 -18.28 -28.86
C ALA A 10 -20.51 -19.67 -28.74
N ILE A 11 -20.96 -20.06 -27.54
CA ILE A 11 -21.88 -21.18 -27.35
C ILE A 11 -23.05 -20.66 -26.52
N CYS A 12 -24.16 -20.43 -27.22
CA CYS A 12 -25.49 -20.39 -26.65
C CYS A 12 -25.89 -21.82 -26.27
N SER A 13 -26.37 -22.05 -25.05
CA SER A 13 -27.29 -23.15 -24.75
C SER A 13 -28.05 -22.82 -23.48
N ALA A 14 -29.27 -22.33 -23.68
CA ALA A 14 -30.32 -22.30 -22.68
C ALA A 14 -30.88 -23.72 -22.53
N LEU A 15 -31.14 -24.18 -21.30
CA LEU A 15 -32.23 -25.13 -21.03
C LEU A 15 -32.74 -24.94 -19.60
N LEU A 16 -34.05 -24.86 -19.54
CA LEU A 16 -34.98 -24.57 -18.46
C LEU A 16 -35.46 -25.91 -17.87
N SER A 17 -35.43 -26.11 -16.56
CA SER A 17 -36.40 -27.01 -15.91
C SER A 17 -36.42 -26.81 -14.38
N ALA A 18 -37.63 -26.65 -13.85
CA ALA A 18 -37.98 -26.41 -12.47
C ALA A 18 -38.96 -27.49 -11.99
N ILE A 19 -38.77 -28.05 -10.79
CA ILE A 19 -39.77 -28.77 -9.96
C ILE A 19 -39.27 -28.62 -8.49
N VAL A 20 -39.84 -27.76 -7.63
CA VAL A 20 -41.05 -27.89 -6.76
C VAL A 20 -40.92 -28.94 -5.64
N MET A 21 -40.64 -28.40 -4.44
CA MET A 21 -41.15 -28.65 -3.08
C MET A 21 -41.20 -30.07 -2.48
N VAL A 22 -40.43 -30.23 -1.39
CA VAL A 22 -40.88 -30.94 -0.19
C VAL A 22 -40.97 -29.91 0.94
N ALA A 23 -42.19 -29.69 1.41
CA ALA A 23 -42.46 -29.01 2.66
C ALA A 23 -42.29 -30.02 3.80
N GLY A 24 -41.29 -29.80 4.66
CA GLY A 24 -41.21 -30.44 5.97
C GLY A 24 -41.74 -29.44 7.00
N CYS A 25 -42.86 -29.78 7.63
CA CYS A 25 -43.40 -29.09 8.79
C CYS A 25 -42.80 -29.78 10.01
N ASN A 26 -41.89 -29.10 10.73
CA ASN A 26 -41.46 -29.48 12.07
C ASN A 26 -41.74 -28.27 12.98
N ASP A 27 -42.85 -28.35 13.70
CA ASP A 27 -43.15 -27.48 14.84
C ASP A 27 -42.18 -27.84 15.97
N ASP A 28 -41.32 -26.89 16.34
CA ASP A 28 -40.71 -26.86 17.67
C ASP A 28 -40.52 -25.38 18.04
N ASP A 29 -41.33 -24.95 19.01
CA ASP A 29 -41.26 -23.65 19.67
C ASP A 29 -39.86 -23.44 20.25
N ASN A 30 -39.09 -22.51 19.70
CA ASN A 30 -37.99 -21.92 20.44
C ASN A 30 -37.77 -20.45 20.08
N SER A 31 -37.62 -19.66 21.12
CA SER A 31 -37.70 -18.21 21.14
C SER A 31 -36.74 -17.56 20.13
N SER A 32 -37.32 -16.72 19.27
CA SER A 32 -36.61 -15.89 18.31
C SER A 32 -35.65 -14.92 19.02
N SER A 33 -34.40 -15.35 19.13
CA SER A 33 -33.26 -14.45 19.22
C SER A 33 -32.67 -14.39 17.82
N ASN A 34 -33.02 -13.34 17.09
CA ASN A 34 -32.38 -12.95 15.83
C ASN A 34 -30.90 -12.69 16.09
N ASN A 35 -30.09 -13.73 16.06
CA ASN A 35 -28.64 -13.61 15.96
C ASN A 35 -28.35 -13.56 14.46
N SER A 36 -28.51 -12.37 13.88
CA SER A 36 -27.94 -12.05 12.58
C SER A 36 -26.45 -12.35 12.69
N GLY A 37 -26.01 -13.42 12.03
CA GLY A 37 -24.61 -13.82 11.96
C GLY A 37 -23.80 -12.67 11.38
N GLN A 38 -23.31 -11.80 12.26
CA GLN A 38 -22.30 -10.81 11.95
C GLN A 38 -21.10 -11.63 11.51
N GLN A 39 -20.83 -11.64 10.21
CA GLN A 39 -19.62 -12.22 9.67
C GLN A 39 -18.46 -11.43 10.29
N GLN A 40 -17.87 -11.99 11.34
CA GLN A 40 -16.78 -11.37 12.10
C GLN A 40 -15.62 -11.15 11.14
N THR A 41 -15.44 -9.92 10.66
CA THR A 41 -14.29 -9.55 9.85
C THR A 41 -13.07 -9.50 10.78
N THR A 42 -12.08 -10.34 10.49
CA THR A 42 -10.82 -10.33 11.23
C THR A 42 -10.03 -9.08 10.87
N THR A 43 -9.61 -8.31 11.86
CA THR A 43 -8.77 -7.11 11.67
C THR A 43 -7.31 -7.38 12.01
N GLU A 44 -6.42 -6.57 11.43
CA GLU A 44 -4.99 -6.52 11.76
C GLU A 44 -4.48 -5.07 11.77
N LYS A 45 -3.37 -4.85 12.48
CA LYS A 45 -2.91 -3.50 12.81
C LYS A 45 -1.75 -3.07 11.92
N LEU A 46 -1.91 -1.92 11.27
CA LEU A 46 -0.83 -1.21 10.59
C LEU A 46 -0.41 0.01 11.43
N THR A 47 0.89 0.21 11.54
CA THR A 47 1.48 1.37 12.21
C THR A 47 2.55 1.98 11.33
N GLY A 48 2.85 3.25 11.52
CA GLY A 48 3.88 3.87 10.70
C GLY A 48 4.05 5.35 10.96
N THR A 49 4.91 5.97 10.14
CA THR A 49 5.10 7.41 10.09
C THR A 49 4.95 7.90 8.65
N ALA A 50 4.16 8.95 8.45
CA ALA A 50 4.10 9.70 7.20
C ALA A 50 5.08 10.89 7.27
N ALA A 51 6.00 11.00 6.32
CA ALA A 51 7.04 12.03 6.35
C ALA A 51 7.62 12.40 4.97
N THR A 52 8.01 13.67 4.82
CA THR A 52 8.75 14.23 3.66
C THR A 52 10.19 14.63 4.01
N GLY A 53 10.74 14.02 5.06
CA GLY A 53 11.96 14.49 5.76
C GLY A 53 11.62 15.14 7.11
N ALA A 54 10.45 15.79 7.20
CA ALA A 54 9.79 16.15 8.45
C ALA A 54 8.45 15.39 8.58
N ALA A 55 7.90 15.33 9.79
CA ALA A 55 6.59 14.73 10.04
C ALA A 55 5.51 15.36 9.15
N LEU A 56 4.79 14.54 8.40
CA LEU A 56 3.65 14.99 7.60
C LEU A 56 2.39 15.05 8.49
N ALA A 57 2.45 15.89 9.52
CA ALA A 57 1.42 16.01 10.54
C ALA A 57 0.04 16.34 9.95
N GLY A 58 -1.01 15.66 10.42
CA GLY A 58 -2.38 15.87 9.94
C GLY A 58 -2.66 15.30 8.54
N ALA A 59 -1.76 14.52 7.96
CA ALA A 59 -2.04 13.82 6.71
C ALA A 59 -3.17 12.79 6.88
N ASN A 60 -4.05 12.70 5.90
CA ASN A 60 -4.98 11.58 5.78
C ASN A 60 -4.21 10.38 5.22
N VAL A 61 -4.05 9.32 6.01
CA VAL A 61 -3.44 8.05 5.61
C VAL A 61 -4.57 7.07 5.30
N GLU A 62 -4.73 6.76 4.02
CA GLU A 62 -5.65 5.73 3.54
C GLU A 62 -4.89 4.43 3.24
N VAL A 63 -5.51 3.31 3.58
CA VAL A 63 -5.01 1.96 3.29
C VAL A 63 -6.04 1.23 2.46
N VAL A 64 -5.61 0.56 1.40
CA VAL A 64 -6.42 -0.37 0.61
C VAL A 64 -5.81 -1.76 0.66
N ASN A 65 -6.62 -2.77 0.95
CA ASN A 65 -6.20 -4.18 0.97
C ASN A 65 -6.39 -4.84 -0.41
N LYS A 66 -5.92 -6.07 -0.61
CA LYS A 66 -6.04 -6.77 -1.91
C LYS A 66 -7.48 -6.99 -2.41
N ASN A 67 -8.45 -6.92 -1.51
CA ASN A 67 -9.87 -7.07 -1.83
C ASN A 67 -10.50 -5.73 -2.25
N GLY A 68 -9.79 -4.62 -2.06
CA GLY A 68 -10.28 -3.26 -2.31
C GLY A 68 -10.94 -2.62 -1.08
N THR A 69 -10.96 -3.28 0.08
CA THR A 69 -11.47 -2.65 1.31
C THR A 69 -10.53 -1.51 1.71
N THR A 70 -11.11 -0.33 1.95
CA THR A 70 -10.37 0.86 2.38
C THR A 70 -10.63 1.22 3.83
N LYS A 71 -9.63 1.79 4.48
CA LYS A 71 -9.74 2.42 5.80
C LYS A 71 -8.80 3.64 5.85
N SER A 72 -9.16 4.65 6.62
CA SER A 72 -8.31 5.83 6.79
C SER A 72 -8.11 6.22 8.25
N VAL A 73 -7.03 6.94 8.50
CA VAL A 73 -6.68 7.57 9.78
C VAL A 73 -5.92 8.86 9.53
N VAL A 74 -6.01 9.82 10.45
CA VAL A 74 -5.21 11.04 10.40
C VAL A 74 -3.90 10.82 11.16
N ALA A 75 -2.77 11.13 10.52
CA ALA A 75 -1.47 11.11 11.16
C ALA A 75 -1.36 12.19 12.25
N GLY A 76 -0.78 11.84 13.40
CA GLY A 76 -0.57 12.75 14.53
C GLY A 76 0.42 13.88 14.22
N ALA A 77 0.64 14.75 15.21
CA ALA A 77 1.58 15.88 15.10
C ALA A 77 3.04 15.44 14.85
N ASP A 78 3.39 14.22 15.27
CA ASP A 78 4.66 13.56 15.03
C ASP A 78 4.69 12.74 13.72
N GLY A 79 3.61 12.82 12.92
CA GLY A 79 3.45 12.07 11.67
C GLY A 79 3.11 10.60 11.87
N LYS A 80 2.99 10.12 13.12
CA LYS A 80 2.68 8.71 13.38
C LYS A 80 1.22 8.40 13.11
N PHE A 81 0.96 7.17 12.68
CA PHE A 81 -0.39 6.64 12.53
C PHE A 81 -0.46 5.20 13.04
N SER A 82 -1.68 4.80 13.44
CA SER A 82 -2.03 3.46 13.86
C SER A 82 -3.46 3.20 13.39
N ILE A 83 -3.67 2.14 12.61
CA ILE A 83 -4.95 1.85 11.97
C ILE A 83 -5.23 0.35 12.01
N ASP A 84 -6.43 -0.01 12.48
CA ASP A 84 -6.95 -1.36 12.38
C ASP A 84 -7.66 -1.51 11.03
N VAL A 85 -7.15 -2.42 10.21
CA VAL A 85 -7.64 -2.70 8.87
C VAL A 85 -8.19 -4.12 8.79
N GLU A 86 -9.08 -4.37 7.84
CA GLU A 86 -9.49 -5.74 7.54
C GLU A 86 -8.28 -6.55 7.05
N LYS A 87 -8.16 -7.79 7.54
CA LYS A 87 -7.15 -8.74 7.10
C LYS A 87 -7.28 -8.98 5.59
N GLY A 88 -6.21 -8.72 4.85
CA GLY A 88 -6.26 -8.71 3.40
C GLY A 88 -4.96 -8.27 2.73
N ALA A 89 -3.82 -8.58 3.32
CA ALA A 89 -2.52 -8.29 2.71
C ALA A 89 -2.43 -8.87 1.27
N PRO A 90 -1.71 -8.19 0.35
CA PRO A 90 -0.91 -6.98 0.60
C PRO A 90 -1.73 -5.69 0.66
N TYR A 91 -1.11 -4.67 1.23
CA TYR A 91 -1.67 -3.34 1.44
C TYR A 91 -0.94 -2.28 0.64
N LEU A 92 -1.70 -1.37 0.04
CA LEU A 92 -1.17 -0.14 -0.52
C LEU A 92 -1.67 1.04 0.33
N LEU A 93 -0.76 1.95 0.66
CA LEU A 93 -1.02 3.11 1.50
C LEU A 93 -0.87 4.37 0.66
N LYS A 94 -1.73 5.35 0.93
CA LYS A 94 -1.69 6.70 0.36
C LYS A 94 -1.82 7.72 1.48
N ALA A 95 -0.83 8.58 1.65
CA ALA A 95 -0.90 9.70 2.59
C ALA A 95 -1.06 11.01 1.80
N THR A 96 -2.11 11.77 2.10
CA THR A 96 -2.39 13.06 1.46
C THR A 96 -2.48 14.17 2.49
N LYS A 97 -1.81 15.30 2.22
CA LYS A 97 -1.92 16.52 3.02
C LYS A 97 -2.03 17.75 2.12
N GLY A 98 -2.89 18.69 2.51
CA GLY A 98 -3.15 19.90 1.73
C GLY A 98 -4.11 19.66 0.56
N THR A 99 -4.32 20.72 -0.23
CA THR A 99 -5.27 20.75 -1.36
C THR A 99 -4.65 21.49 -2.55
N GLY A 100 -5.18 21.26 -3.75
CA GLY A 100 -4.73 21.93 -4.96
C GLY A 100 -3.24 21.72 -5.24
N GLU A 101 -2.56 22.77 -5.69
CA GLU A 101 -1.14 22.74 -6.07
C GLU A 101 -0.17 22.51 -4.90
N SER A 102 -0.61 22.77 -3.66
CA SER A 102 0.19 22.55 -2.46
C SER A 102 -0.03 21.15 -1.86
N GLN A 103 -0.81 20.30 -2.53
CA GLN A 103 -1.08 18.96 -2.04
C GLN A 103 0.16 18.07 -2.15
N VAL A 104 0.52 17.45 -1.03
CA VAL A 104 1.51 16.38 -0.98
C VAL A 104 0.77 15.05 -0.97
N THR A 105 1.12 14.16 -1.89
CA THR A 105 0.63 12.77 -1.91
C THR A 105 1.82 11.81 -1.95
N LEU A 106 1.87 10.91 -0.97
CA LEU A 106 2.90 9.88 -0.83
C LEU A 106 2.26 8.51 -0.83
N TYR A 107 3.01 7.51 -1.29
CA TYR A 107 2.57 6.12 -1.37
C TYR A 107 3.54 5.19 -0.65
N SER A 108 3.03 4.06 -0.17
CA SER A 108 3.82 2.99 0.40
C SER A 108 3.12 1.64 0.24
N TYR A 109 3.84 0.57 0.54
CA TYR A 109 3.39 -0.80 0.39
C TYR A 109 3.75 -1.62 1.62
N ALA A 110 2.86 -2.53 2.01
CA ALA A 110 3.12 -3.52 3.04
C ALA A 110 2.66 -4.90 2.57
N SER A 111 3.59 -5.88 2.59
CA SER A 111 3.31 -7.27 2.23
C SER A 111 2.48 -8.00 3.30
N ALA A 112 2.41 -7.46 4.52
CA ALA A 112 1.64 -7.94 5.66
C ALA A 112 1.36 -6.79 6.65
N ALA A 113 0.49 -7.00 7.64
CA ALA A 113 0.35 -6.08 8.77
C ALA A 113 1.67 -5.89 9.55
N GLY A 114 1.81 -4.74 10.21
CA GLY A 114 3.02 -4.37 10.92
C GLY A 114 3.39 -2.89 10.77
N ASN A 115 4.69 -2.60 10.72
CA ASN A 115 5.19 -1.24 10.52
C ASN A 115 5.39 -0.94 9.02
N VAL A 116 4.82 0.17 8.56
CA VAL A 116 4.98 0.67 7.19
C VAL A 116 5.06 2.19 7.20
N ASN A 117 6.19 2.74 6.76
CA ASN A 117 6.37 4.19 6.69
C ASN A 117 5.94 4.70 5.31
N VAL A 118 5.34 5.88 5.27
CA VAL A 118 4.88 6.53 4.03
C VAL A 118 5.78 7.73 3.77
N THR A 119 6.71 7.58 2.82
CA THR A 119 7.79 8.54 2.57
C THR A 119 7.97 8.80 1.07
N GLN A 120 8.78 9.81 0.73
CA GLN A 120 9.19 10.02 -0.67
C GLN A 120 9.93 8.78 -1.22
N LEU A 121 10.77 8.12 -0.40
CA LEU A 121 11.53 6.96 -0.84
C LEU A 121 10.62 5.75 -1.16
N THR A 122 9.64 5.49 -0.30
CA THR A 122 8.67 4.41 -0.56
C THR A 122 7.80 4.72 -1.77
N THR A 123 7.44 6.00 -1.97
CA THR A 123 6.72 6.46 -3.15
C THR A 123 7.51 6.17 -4.43
N GLN A 124 8.82 6.46 -4.42
CA GLN A 124 9.70 6.16 -5.55
C GLN A 124 9.83 4.66 -5.82
N ALA A 125 9.84 3.82 -4.77
CA ALA A 125 9.84 2.37 -4.94
C ALA A 125 8.57 1.87 -5.65
N ILE A 126 7.38 2.37 -5.29
CA ILE A 126 6.13 2.01 -5.98
C ILE A 126 6.16 2.49 -7.44
N LEU A 127 6.65 3.71 -7.69
CA LEU A 127 6.75 4.26 -9.03
C LEU A 127 7.69 3.44 -9.93
N ALA A 128 8.85 3.04 -9.40
CA ALA A 128 9.82 2.22 -10.11
C ALA A 128 9.26 0.81 -10.39
N ALA A 129 8.59 0.18 -9.42
CA ALA A 129 7.96 -1.12 -9.61
C ALA A 129 6.86 -1.09 -10.68
N ASN A 130 6.07 -0.01 -10.74
CA ASN A 130 5.06 0.16 -11.77
C ASN A 130 5.66 0.26 -13.17
N LYS A 131 6.76 1.01 -13.33
CA LYS A 131 7.44 1.21 -14.62
C LYS A 131 8.21 -0.03 -15.10
N ALA A 132 8.56 -0.95 -14.20
CA ALA A 132 9.35 -2.14 -14.52
C ALA A 132 8.55 -3.20 -15.31
N ASP A 133 7.23 -3.10 -15.35
CA ASP A 133 6.36 -4.04 -16.06
C ASP A 133 5.76 -3.35 -17.29
N GLU A 134 6.26 -3.69 -18.47
CA GLU A 134 5.82 -3.13 -19.75
C GLU A 134 4.34 -3.41 -20.06
N LYS A 135 3.68 -4.31 -19.31
CA LYS A 135 2.27 -4.64 -19.47
C LYS A 135 1.35 -3.85 -18.53
N ARG A 136 1.88 -3.08 -17.57
CA ARG A 136 1.07 -2.26 -16.66
C ARG A 136 0.64 -0.96 -17.35
N ASP A 137 -0.65 -0.85 -17.63
CA ASP A 137 -1.30 0.31 -18.25
C ASP A 137 -1.73 1.39 -17.22
N TYR A 138 -0.98 1.52 -16.12
CA TYR A 138 -1.23 2.57 -15.12
C TYR A 138 -0.18 3.66 -15.26
N ASN A 139 -0.62 4.83 -15.71
CA ASN A 139 0.21 5.99 -16.03
C ASN A 139 0.53 6.84 -14.80
N SER A 140 -0.09 6.56 -13.64
CA SER A 140 0.15 7.28 -12.39
C SER A 140 -0.01 6.40 -11.14
N LEU A 141 0.60 6.82 -10.03
CA LEU A 141 0.41 6.16 -8.73
C LEU A 141 -1.05 6.25 -8.24
N ALA A 142 -1.79 7.29 -8.63
CA ALA A 142 -3.20 7.43 -8.31
C ALA A 142 -4.06 6.36 -9.01
N GLU A 143 -3.73 6.01 -10.25
CA GLU A 143 -4.38 4.93 -10.99
C GLU A 143 -4.06 3.56 -10.38
N ILE A 144 -2.82 3.32 -9.96
CA ILE A 144 -2.45 2.09 -9.24
C ILE A 144 -3.30 1.95 -7.97
N TYR A 145 -3.43 3.03 -7.19
CA TYR A 145 -4.22 3.02 -5.97
C TYR A 145 -5.69 2.74 -6.24
N THR A 146 -6.27 3.42 -7.23
CA THR A 146 -7.68 3.24 -7.63
C THR A 146 -7.96 1.83 -8.12
N ASN A 147 -6.99 1.20 -8.79
CA ASN A 147 -7.14 -0.14 -9.37
C ASN A 147 -6.44 -1.24 -8.57
N TRP A 148 -6.09 -0.99 -7.30
CA TRP A 148 -5.28 -1.90 -6.49
C TRP A 148 -5.87 -3.31 -6.44
N ALA A 149 -7.17 -3.43 -6.15
CA ALA A 149 -7.86 -4.70 -6.05
C ALA A 149 -7.86 -5.50 -7.37
N LYS A 150 -7.81 -4.82 -8.51
CA LYS A 150 -7.70 -5.47 -9.83
C LYS A 150 -6.26 -5.96 -10.03
N LEU A 151 -5.27 -5.11 -9.77
CA LEU A 151 -3.86 -5.46 -9.88
C LEU A 151 -3.51 -6.67 -8.99
N THR A 152 -4.03 -6.74 -7.77
CA THR A 152 -3.81 -7.87 -6.86
C THR A 152 -4.61 -9.13 -7.19
N LYS A 153 -5.56 -9.07 -8.12
CA LYS A 153 -6.25 -10.25 -8.68
C LYS A 153 -5.54 -10.77 -9.92
N ASP A 154 -4.98 -9.86 -10.72
CA ASP A 154 -4.28 -10.16 -11.97
C ASP A 154 -2.81 -10.58 -11.72
N SER A 155 -2.33 -10.53 -10.48
CA SER A 155 -0.98 -10.93 -10.07
C SER A 155 -0.98 -11.56 -8.68
N THR A 156 -0.03 -12.44 -8.41
CA THR A 156 0.15 -13.04 -7.08
C THR A 156 0.82 -12.06 -6.11
N SER A 157 0.60 -12.24 -4.81
CA SER A 157 1.26 -11.43 -3.78
C SER A 157 2.78 -11.55 -3.83
N ASP A 158 3.32 -12.71 -4.20
CA ASP A 158 4.76 -12.95 -4.32
C ASP A 158 5.38 -12.19 -5.50
N GLU A 159 4.69 -12.15 -6.65
CA GLU A 159 5.12 -11.34 -7.80
C GLU A 159 5.14 -9.85 -7.47
N ILE A 160 4.11 -9.37 -6.77
CA ILE A 160 4.04 -7.98 -6.32
C ILE A 160 5.17 -7.69 -5.32
N ASN A 161 5.34 -8.53 -4.31
CA ASN A 161 6.43 -8.41 -3.32
C ASN A 161 7.80 -8.35 -4.00
N ALA A 162 8.07 -9.27 -4.92
CA ALA A 162 9.34 -9.33 -5.65
C ALA A 162 9.57 -8.06 -6.49
N ALA A 163 8.54 -7.53 -7.15
CA ALA A 163 8.63 -6.30 -7.93
C ALA A 163 8.92 -5.07 -7.04
N ILE A 164 8.22 -4.94 -5.90
CA ILE A 164 8.46 -3.86 -4.94
C ILE A 164 9.87 -3.96 -4.34
N ASP A 165 10.30 -5.15 -3.92
CA ASP A 165 11.63 -5.37 -3.32
C ASP A 165 12.75 -5.06 -4.32
N LYS A 166 12.60 -5.48 -5.58
CA LYS A 166 13.54 -5.15 -6.65
C LYS A 166 13.61 -3.64 -6.84
N ALA A 167 12.47 -2.97 -6.97
CA ALA A 167 12.39 -1.52 -7.17
C ALA A 167 12.97 -0.74 -5.99
N ALA A 168 12.71 -1.15 -4.75
CA ALA A 168 13.28 -0.53 -3.56
C ALA A 168 14.81 -0.63 -3.56
N LYS A 169 15.37 -1.80 -3.91
CA LYS A 169 16.83 -1.99 -4.03
C LYS A 169 17.42 -1.10 -5.13
N GLU A 170 16.78 -0.99 -6.28
CA GLU A 170 17.22 -0.12 -7.39
C GLU A 170 17.21 1.36 -6.98
N VAL A 171 16.15 1.82 -6.31
CA VAL A 171 16.06 3.20 -5.83
C VAL A 171 17.19 3.51 -4.83
N VAL A 172 17.46 2.60 -3.89
CA VAL A 172 18.58 2.75 -2.92
C VAL A 172 19.93 2.74 -3.64
N ALA A 173 20.14 1.84 -4.61
CA ALA A 173 21.37 1.79 -5.39
C ALA A 173 21.60 3.09 -6.18
N ASN A 174 20.57 3.62 -6.82
CA ASN A 174 20.64 4.89 -7.55
C ASN A 174 20.98 6.06 -6.63
N LEU A 175 20.38 6.10 -5.44
CA LEU A 175 20.68 7.13 -4.45
C LEU A 175 22.14 7.03 -3.95
N LYS A 176 22.63 5.81 -3.71
CA LYS A 176 24.04 5.56 -3.35
C LYS A 176 24.98 6.09 -4.44
N THR A 177 24.70 5.78 -5.71
CA THR A 177 25.49 6.26 -6.84
C THR A 177 25.56 7.79 -6.89
N VAL A 178 24.43 8.47 -6.68
CA VAL A 178 24.40 9.94 -6.61
C VAL A 178 25.24 10.45 -5.44
N PHE A 179 25.15 9.84 -4.26
CA PHE A 179 25.94 10.28 -3.12
C PHE A 179 27.44 10.06 -3.31
N ASP A 180 27.86 8.91 -3.81
CA ASP A 180 29.28 8.62 -4.06
C ASP A 180 29.88 9.58 -5.08
N ALA A 181 29.10 9.99 -6.09
CA ALA A 181 29.54 10.96 -7.09
C ALA A 181 29.65 12.40 -6.55
N ASN A 182 28.89 12.74 -5.50
CA ASN A 182 28.76 14.13 -5.02
C ASN A 182 29.36 14.37 -3.63
N ILE A 183 29.75 13.33 -2.89
CA ILE A 183 30.44 13.44 -1.61
C ILE A 183 31.93 13.20 -1.84
N ASP A 184 32.74 14.24 -1.63
CA ASP A 184 34.19 14.12 -1.58
C ASP A 184 34.62 13.46 -0.26
N THR A 185 34.61 12.14 -0.25
CA THR A 185 35.00 11.32 0.92
C THR A 185 36.47 11.52 1.33
N SER A 186 37.30 12.11 0.46
CA SER A 186 38.70 12.42 0.77
C SER A 186 38.86 13.56 1.80
N LYS A 187 37.83 14.39 1.96
CA LYS A 187 37.78 15.47 2.96
C LYS A 187 37.16 15.04 4.30
N GLY A 188 36.81 13.76 4.44
CA GLY A 188 36.05 13.23 5.57
C GLY A 188 34.58 13.69 5.54
N TYR A 189 33.74 13.08 6.38
CA TYR A 189 32.35 13.52 6.51
C TYR A 189 32.30 14.89 7.22
N PRO A 190 31.44 15.83 6.79
CA PRO A 190 31.27 17.09 7.48
C PRO A 190 30.96 16.85 8.97
N ASN A 191 31.70 17.51 9.86
CA ASN A 191 31.43 17.42 11.29
C ASN A 191 30.12 18.15 11.62
N ILE A 192 29.01 17.42 11.67
CA ILE A 192 27.67 17.95 11.96
C ILE A 192 27.43 18.30 13.43
N ARG A 193 28.41 18.05 14.31
CA ARG A 193 28.41 18.53 15.68
C ARG A 193 29.48 19.60 15.82
N PRO A 194 29.15 20.90 15.77
CA PRO A 194 30.11 21.92 16.15
C PRO A 194 30.54 21.61 17.59
N LEU A 195 31.84 21.38 17.81
CA LEU A 195 32.41 21.25 19.14
C LEU A 195 32.08 22.56 19.86
N ALA A 196 31.14 22.51 20.80
CA ALA A 196 30.95 23.61 21.74
C ALA A 196 32.33 23.84 22.37
N LYS A 197 32.95 24.99 22.08
CA LYS A 197 34.20 25.38 22.76
C LYS A 197 33.84 25.46 24.24
N VAL A 198 34.17 24.42 25.00
CA VAL A 198 34.15 24.46 26.46
C VAL A 198 35.14 25.55 26.82
N LYS A 199 34.62 26.71 27.21
CA LYS A 199 35.42 27.81 27.70
C LYS A 199 35.93 27.36 29.07
N THR A 200 37.14 26.80 29.11
CA THR A 200 37.84 26.53 30.38
C THR A 200 38.00 27.87 31.08
N ALA A 201 37.18 28.11 32.10
CA ALA A 201 37.43 29.17 33.05
C ALA A 201 38.62 28.72 33.89
N SER A 202 39.79 29.29 33.63
CA SER A 202 40.90 29.21 34.57
C SER A 202 40.51 29.96 35.84
N ILE A 203 40.73 29.29 36.96
CA ILE A 203 40.50 29.71 38.34
C ILE A 203 41.47 30.85 38.69
#